data_AF-A0A7C6DA29-F1
#
_entry.id   AF-A0A7C6DA29-F1
#
_cell.length_a   1.000
_cell.length_b   1.000
_cell.length_c   1.000
_cell.angle_alpha   90.00
_cell.angle_beta   90.00
_cell.angle_gamma   90.00
#
_symmetry.space_group_name_H-M   'P 1'
#
loop_
_entity.id
_entity.type
_entity.pdbx_description
1 polymer ?
#
loop_
_entity_poly.entity_id
_entity_poly.type
_entity_poly.pdbx_seq_one_letter_code
_entity_poly.pdbx_strand_id
1 'polypeptide(L)' 'MANPELIQIIEKFSESGWDLIDVPSKKWLADNNLADATAELIKAVEQADKECGSCGCEFDPLYKRALELLNV' A
#
# COMPACT_ATOMS: atom_id res chain seq x y z
N MET A 1 11.03 8.48 9.97
CA MET A 1 11.10 8.85 8.54
C MET A 1 10.65 7.63 7.78
N ALA A 2 9.63 7.74 6.92
CA ALA A 2 9.17 6.59 6.14
C ALA A 2 10.30 6.07 5.24
N ASN A 3 10.35 4.75 5.05
CA ASN A 3 11.32 4.11 4.18
C ASN A 3 11.12 4.62 2.74
N PRO A 4 12.15 5.12 2.03
CA PRO A 4 12.01 5.59 0.65
C PRO A 4 11.48 4.51 -0.30
N GLU A 5 11.80 3.23 -0.04
CA GLU A 5 11.24 2.10 -0.78
C GLU A 5 9.73 1.98 -0.58
N LEU A 6 9.26 2.13 0.67
CA LEU A 6 7.83 2.10 0.98
C LEU A 6 7.10 3.23 0.26
N ILE A 7 7.63 4.44 0.29
CA ILE A 7 7.01 5.60 -0.39
C ILE A 7 6.81 5.30 -1.88
N GLN A 8 7.82 4.76 -2.57
CA GLN A 8 7.72 4.41 -4.00
C GLN A 8 6.64 3.35 -4.28
N ILE A 9 6.48 2.39 -3.37
CA ILE A 9 5.43 1.37 -3.49
C ILE A 9 4.04 1.99 -3.30
N ILE A 10 3.87 2.85 -2.29
CA ILE A 10 2.60 3.51 -2.01
C ILE A 10 2.23 4.51 -3.12
N GLU A 11 3.20 5.20 -3.72
CA GLU A 11 3.00 6.02 -4.92
C GLU A 11 2.43 5.18 -6.06
N LYS A 12 3.01 4.01 -6.36
CA LYS A 12 2.46 3.10 -7.38
C LYS A 12 1.02 2.67 -7.08
N PHE A 13 0.70 2.41 -5.81
CA PHE A 13 -0.67 2.07 -5.42
C PHE A 13 -1.64 3.24 -5.62
N SER A 14 -1.21 4.48 -5.33
CA SER A 14 -1.98 5.71 -5.57
C SER A 14 -2.25 6.00 -7.05
N GLU A 15 -1.48 5.38 -7.95
CA GLU A 15 -1.62 5.52 -9.40
C GLU A 15 -2.26 4.28 -10.04
N SER A 16 -2.60 3.26 -9.25
CA SER A 16 -3.19 2.00 -9.75
C SER A 16 -4.59 2.17 -10.34
N GLY A 17 -5.31 3.25 -9.96
CA GLY A 17 -6.70 3.48 -10.31
C GLY A 17 -7.69 2.50 -9.66
N TRP A 18 -7.22 1.65 -8.74
CA TRP A 18 -8.06 0.75 -7.98
C TRP A 18 -8.39 1.37 -6.63
N ASP A 19 -9.62 1.87 -6.46
CA ASP A 19 -10.06 2.60 -5.25
C ASP A 19 -9.69 1.90 -3.93
N LEU A 20 -9.64 0.57 -3.93
CA LEU A 20 -9.29 -0.25 -2.78
C LEU A 20 -7.91 0.07 -2.20
N ILE A 21 -6.90 0.33 -3.05
CA ILE A 21 -5.54 0.68 -2.63
C ILE A 21 -5.17 2.13 -2.96
N ASP A 22 -5.79 2.72 -4.00
CA ASP A 22 -5.49 4.07 -4.47
C ASP A 22 -5.82 5.11 -3.39
N VAL A 23 -7.09 5.15 -2.96
CA VAL A 23 -7.58 6.12 -1.97
C VAL A 23 -6.79 6.09 -0.66
N PRO A 24 -6.58 4.92 -0.01
CA PRO A 24 -5.80 4.86 1.22
C PRO A 24 -4.33 5.21 1.01
N SER A 25 -3.75 4.91 -0.15
CA SER A 25 -2.37 5.28 -0.48
C SER A 25 -2.20 6.80 -0.61
N LYS A 26 -3.11 7.47 -1.33
CA LYS A 26 -3.15 8.94 -1.42
C LYS A 26 -3.29 9.59 -0.05
N LYS A 27 -4.18 9.04 0.79
CA LYS A 27 -4.38 9.52 2.16
C LYS A 27 -3.11 9.37 3.00
N TRP A 28 -2.46 8.21 2.96
CA TRP A 28 -1.22 7.95 3.70
C TRP A 28 -0.08 8.89 3.31
N LEU A 29 0.07 9.15 2.00
CA LEU A 29 1.06 10.10 1.46
C LEU A 29 0.77 11.55 1.91
N ALA A 30 -0.49 11.97 1.92
CA ALA A 30 -0.90 13.31 2.37
C ALA A 30 -0.74 13.51 3.89
N ASP A 31 -1.08 12.48 4.67
CA ASP A 31 -1.08 12.53 6.13
C ASP A 31 0.32 12.32 6.76
N ASN A 32 1.41 12.37 5.98
CA ASN A 32 2.79 12.21 6.47
C ASN A 32 3.01 10.93 7.31
N ASN A 33 2.32 9.83 6.97
CA ASN A 33 2.44 8.53 7.63
C ASN A 33 1.89 8.51 9.08
N LEU A 34 0.78 9.20 9.34
CA LEU A 34 0.08 9.09 10.62
C LEU A 34 -0.40 7.64 10.87
N ALA A 35 -0.47 7.25 12.14
CA ALA A 35 -0.81 5.89 12.56
C ALA A 35 -2.22 5.45 12.09
N ASP A 36 -3.18 6.37 12.05
CA ASP A 36 -4.55 6.10 11.60
C ASP A 36 -4.60 5.74 10.10
N ALA A 37 -4.00 6.58 9.26
CA ALA A 37 -3.87 6.33 7.82
C ALA A 37 -3.03 5.06 7.53
N THR A 38 -2.05 4.76 8.39
CA THR A 38 -1.24 3.54 8.29
C THR A 38 -2.09 2.28 8.51
N ALA A 39 -2.96 2.28 9.51
CA ALA A 39 -3.85 1.14 9.77
C ALA A 39 -4.86 0.91 8.64
N GLU A 40 -5.38 1.99 8.03
CA GLU A 40 -6.25 1.90 6.85
C GLU A 40 -5.50 1.36 5.63
N LEU A 41 -4.27 1.85 5.40
CA LEU A 41 -3.41 1.38 4.33
C LEU A 41 -3.07 -0.10 4.46
N ILE A 42 -2.72 -0.57 5.66
CA ILE A 42 -2.43 -2.00 5.90
C ILE A 42 -3.63 -2.86 5.50
N LYS A 43 -4.83 -2.53 5.98
CA LYS A 43 -6.04 -3.31 5.65
C LYS A 43 -6.33 -3.33 4.15
N ALA A 44 -6.12 -2.20 3.48
CA ALA A 44 -6.27 -2.10 2.04
C ALA A 44 -5.28 -2.98 1.29
N VAL A 45 -4.00 -2.95 1.68
CA VAL A 45 -2.94 -3.76 1.06
C VAL A 45 -3.14 -5.25 1.33
N GLU A 46 -3.55 -5.65 2.54
CA GLU A 46 -3.90 -7.04 2.86
C GLU A 46 -5.06 -7.56 2.01
N GLN A 47 -6.09 -6.74 1.84
CA GLN A 47 -7.23 -7.09 0.99
C GLN A 47 -6.81 -7.18 -0.49
N ALA A 48 -5.94 -6.28 -0.95
CA ALA A 48 -5.41 -6.31 -2.31
C ALA A 48 -4.53 -7.54 -2.59
N ASP A 49 -3.69 -7.94 -1.62
CA ASP A 49 -2.91 -9.17 -1.68
C ASP A 49 -3.81 -10.41 -1.72
N LYS A 50 -4.91 -10.40 -0.96
CA LYS A 50 -5.87 -11.50 -0.99
C LYS A 50 -6.62 -11.61 -2.32
N GLU A 51 -6.94 -10.49 -2.96
CA GLU A 51 -7.71 -10.46 -4.21
C GLU A 51 -6.84 -10.60 -5.47
N CYS A 52 -5.63 -10.02 -5.50
CA CYS A 52 -4.72 -10.06 -6.65
C CYS A 52 -3.26 -10.39 -6.30
N GLY A 53 -2.91 -10.67 -5.05
CA GLY A 53 -1.55 -11.07 -4.64
C GLY A 53 -1.15 -12.50 -5.04
N SER A 54 -1.91 -13.12 -5.95
CA SER A 54 -1.51 -14.33 -6.70
C SER A 54 -1.93 -14.27 -8.17
N CYS A 55 -2.29 -13.09 -8.67
CA CYS A 55 -2.76 -12.91 -10.06
C CYS A 55 -1.59 -12.80 -11.05
N GLY A 56 -0.34 -12.69 -10.56
CA GLY A 56 0.88 -12.59 -11.38
C GLY A 56 1.09 -11.21 -12.00
N CYS A 57 0.40 -10.18 -11.52
CA CYS A 57 0.61 -8.81 -11.94
C CYS A 57 1.84 -8.20 -11.26
N GLU A 58 2.29 -7.03 -11.74
CA GLU A 58 3.43 -6.32 -11.15
C GLU A 58 3.21 -5.90 -9.69
N PHE A 59 1.95 -5.79 -9.25
CA PHE A 59 1.61 -5.42 -7.87
C PHE A 59 1.68 -6.58 -6.87
N ASP A 60 1.65 -7.83 -7.35
CA ASP A 60 1.72 -9.04 -6.52
C ASP A 60 2.88 -9.05 -5.52
N PRO A 61 4.15 -8.81 -5.93
CA PRO A 61 5.25 -8.70 -4.98
C PRO A 61 5.20 -7.40 -4.16
N LEU A 62 4.56 -6.35 -4.68
CA LEU A 62 4.53 -5.04 -4.03
C LEU A 62 3.63 -5.03 -2.79
N TYR A 63 2.52 -5.76 -2.79
CA TYR A 63 1.64 -5.84 -1.62
C TYR A 63 2.37 -6.46 -0.41
N LYS A 64 3.00 -7.62 -0.62
CA LYS A 64 3.78 -8.32 0.41
C LYS A 64 4.92 -7.44 0.91
N ARG A 65 5.64 -6.79 -0.01
CA ARG A 65 6.74 -5.90 0.33
C ARG A 65 6.29 -4.68 1.12
N ALA A 66 5.16 -4.07 0.76
CA ALA A 66 4.59 -2.96 1.52
C ALA A 66 4.24 -3.38 2.96
N LEU A 67 3.62 -4.55 3.15
CA LEU A 67 3.30 -5.08 4.48
C LEU A 67 4.56 -5.32 5.33
N GLU A 68 5.61 -5.93 4.76
CA GLU A 68 6.88 -6.11 5.45
C GLU A 68 7.49 -4.76 5.91
N LEU A 69 7.43 -3.74 5.05
CA LEU A 69 7.97 -2.41 5.33
C LEU A 69 7.11 -1.59 6.31
N LEU A 70 5.81 -1.91 6.39
CA LEU A 70 4.89 -1.36 7.38
C LEU A 70 5.04 -2.04 8.75
N ASN A 71 5.96 -3.02 8.88
CA ASN A 71 6.23 -3.80 10.10
C ASN A 71 4.98 -4.51 10.66
N VAL A 72 4.15 -5.05 9.77
CA VAL A 72 2.99 -5.90 10.14
C VAL A 72 3.25 -7.37 9.88
#